data_AF-A0A2N5RFW5-F1
#
_entry.id   AF-A0A2N5RFW5-F1
#
_cell.length_a   1.000
_cell.length_b   1.000
_cell.length_c   1.000
_cell.angle_alpha   90.00
_cell.angle_beta   90.00
_cell.angle_gamma   90.00
#
_symmetry.space_group_name_H-M   'P 1'
#
loop_
_entity.id
_entity.type
_entity.pdbx_description
1 polymer ?
#
loop_
_entity_poly.entity_id
_entity_poly.type
_entity_poly.pdbx_seq_one_letter_code
_entity_poly.pdbx_strand_id
1 'polypeptide(L)' 'MMAILPILKDVLPLAVSLVERPGDGEAKKEEVKEIVFSLFDDFGIDLSFDDDIFEHILDYAIDFVVDFFNDRVWNHG' A
#
# COMPACT_ATOMS: atom_id res chain seq x y z
N MET A 1 11.68 -16.78 0.91
CA MET A 1 11.53 -15.70 1.92
C MET A 1 12.40 -14.50 1.54
N MET A 2 12.06 -13.79 0.45
CA MET A 2 12.62 -12.46 0.09
C MET A 2 11.88 -11.79 -1.10
N ALA A 3 10.65 -12.21 -1.43
CA ALA A 3 9.95 -11.78 -2.65
C ALA A 3 8.91 -10.67 -2.44
N ILE A 4 8.51 -10.39 -1.20
CA ILE A 4 7.41 -9.46 -0.90
C ILE A 4 7.80 -7.99 -1.05
N LEU A 5 8.99 -7.59 -0.57
CA LEU A 5 9.42 -6.19 -0.63
C LEU A 5 9.50 -5.62 -2.07
N PRO A 6 10.05 -6.34 -3.06
CA PRO A 6 10.00 -5.90 -4.45
C PRO A 6 8.57 -5.76 -4.98
N ILE A 7 7.67 -6.70 -4.65
CA ILE A 7 6.27 -6.65 -5.08
C ILE A 7 5.57 -5.44 -4.48
N LEU A 8 5.71 -5.22 -3.16
CA LEU A 8 5.13 -4.07 -2.47
C LEU A 8 5.62 -2.74 -3.06
N LYS A 9 6.90 -2.64 -3.39
CA LYS A 9 7.47 -1.43 -4.02
C LYS A 9 6.75 -1.07 -5.33
N ASP A 10 6.33 -2.06 -6.10
CA ASP A 10 5.67 -1.84 -7.40
C ASP A 10 4.14 -1.70 -7.25
N VAL A 11 3.53 -2.47 -6.33
CA VAL A 11 2.06 -2.51 -6.12
C VAL A 11 1.56 -1.31 -5.32
N LEU A 12 2.23 -0.93 -4.24
CA LEU A 12 1.75 0.12 -3.35
C LEU A 12 1.54 1.47 -4.05
N PRO A 13 2.46 1.97 -4.89
CA PRO A 13 2.24 3.22 -5.60
C PRO A 13 1.05 3.18 -6.55
N LEU A 14 0.79 2.01 -7.16
CA LEU A 14 -0.35 1.81 -8.05
C LEU A 14 -1.66 1.79 -7.25
N ALA A 15 -1.70 1.05 -6.14
CA ALA A 15 -2.87 0.98 -5.26
C ALA A 15 -3.22 2.36 -4.67
N VAL A 16 -2.22 3.09 -4.15
CA VAL A 16 -2.40 4.45 -3.64
C VAL A 16 -2.92 5.40 -4.72
N SER A 17 -2.37 5.33 -5.93
CA SER A 17 -2.84 6.15 -7.05
C SER A 17 -4.27 5.80 -7.48
N LEU A 18 -4.65 4.53 -7.38
CA LEU A 18 -5.97 4.04 -7.80
C LEU A 18 -7.09 4.53 -6.88
N VAL A 19 -6.84 4.54 -5.56
CA VAL A 19 -7.84 4.97 -4.57
C VAL A 19 -7.93 6.49 -4.41
N GLU A 20 -7.00 7.24 -5.01
CA GLU A 20 -6.86 8.67 -4.74
C GLU A 20 -8.11 9.45 -5.15
N ARG A 21 -8.64 10.19 -4.17
CA ARG A 21 -9.78 11.09 -4.28
C ARG A 21 -9.73 12.14 -3.16
N PRO A 22 -10.37 13.31 -3.33
CA PRO A 22 -10.42 14.34 -2.30
C PRO A 22 -11.09 13.85 -1.00
N GLY A 23 -10.44 14.10 0.13
CA GLY A 23 -10.91 13.70 1.46
C GLY A 23 -10.68 12.22 1.79
N ASP A 24 -11.27 11.77 2.90
CA ASP A 24 -11.43 10.35 3.24
C ASP A 24 -10.11 9.54 3.37
N GLY A 25 -9.07 10.15 3.95
CA GLY A 25 -7.72 9.56 4.03
C GLY A 25 -7.67 8.18 4.69
N GLU A 26 -8.35 8.00 5.83
CA GLU A 26 -8.37 6.71 6.55
C GLU A 26 -9.05 5.61 5.73
N ALA A 27 -10.22 5.89 5.13
CA ALA A 27 -10.89 4.88 4.30
C ALA A 27 -10.06 4.53 3.06
N LYS A 28 -9.39 5.50 2.43
CA LYS A 28 -8.45 5.24 1.34
C LYS A 28 -7.30 4.34 1.78
N LYS A 29 -6.78 4.53 3.00
CA LYS A 29 -5.71 3.70 3.55
C LYS A 29 -6.17 2.25 3.70
N GLU A 30 -7.35 2.03 4.26
CA GLU A 30 -7.96 0.70 4.38
C GLU A 30 -8.20 0.05 3.01
N GLU A 31 -8.71 0.79 2.02
CA GLU A 31 -8.87 0.29 0.64
C GLU A 31 -7.53 -0.17 0.03
N VAL A 32 -6.43 0.56 0.28
CA VAL A 32 -5.10 0.15 -0.18
C VAL A 32 -4.67 -1.16 0.49
N LYS A 33 -4.93 -1.32 1.80
CA LYS A 33 -4.62 -2.57 2.51
C LYS A 33 -5.41 -3.73 1.92
N GLU A 34 -6.71 -3.56 1.72
CA GLU A 34 -7.58 -4.57 1.10
C GLU A 34 -7.07 -5.01 -0.28
N ILE A 35 -6.65 -4.06 -1.13
CA ILE A 35 -6.06 -4.36 -2.44
C ILE A 35 -4.79 -5.19 -2.29
N VAL A 36 -3.89 -4.82 -1.38
CA VAL A 36 -2.61 -5.53 -1.18
C VAL A 36 -2.84 -6.95 -0.66
N PHE A 37 -3.71 -7.11 0.34
CA PHE A 37 -4.05 -8.44 0.87
C PHE A 37 -4.73 -9.32 -0.18
N SER A 38 -5.68 -8.78 -0.93
CA SER A 38 -6.33 -9.52 -2.02
C SER A 38 -5.32 -10.00 -3.07
N LEU A 39 -4.33 -9.18 -3.42
CA LEU A 39 -3.28 -9.58 -4.35
C LEU A 39 -2.39 -10.68 -3.78
N PHE A 40 -2.10 -10.65 -2.47
CA PHE A 40 -1.31 -11.69 -1.84
C PHE A 40 -2.05 -13.03 -1.84
N ASP A 41 -3.35 -13.01 -1.54
CA ASP A 41 -4.21 -14.19 -1.64
C ASP A 41 -4.25 -14.75 -3.08
N ASP A 42 -4.46 -13.88 -4.08
CA ASP A 42 -4.54 -14.27 -5.49
C ASP A 42 -3.23 -14.89 -6.01
N PHE A 43 -2.08 -14.41 -5.52
CA PHE A 43 -0.76 -14.94 -5.88
C PHE A 43 -0.28 -16.08 -4.97
N GLY A 44 -1.06 -16.48 -3.96
CA GLY A 44 -0.69 -17.51 -2.99
C GLY A 44 0.55 -17.14 -2.17
N ILE A 45 0.70 -15.85 -1.85
CA ILE A 45 1.80 -15.32 -1.05
C ILE A 45 1.45 -15.51 0.42
N ASP A 46 2.09 -16.49 1.05
CA ASP A 46 2.00 -16.70 2.49
C ASP A 46 3.04 -15.85 3.23
N LEU A 47 2.58 -15.03 4.17
CA LEU A 47 3.44 -14.21 5.01
C LEU A 47 4.02 -15.08 6.12
N SER A 48 5.35 -15.11 6.22
CA SER A 48 6.04 -15.91 7.25
C SER A 48 5.99 -15.27 8.65
N PHE A 49 5.22 -14.21 8.83
CA PHE A 49 5.14 -13.40 10.04
C PHE A 49 3.70 -12.96 10.29
N ASP A 50 3.44 -12.52 11.52
CA ASP A 50 2.11 -12.13 12.01
C ASP A 50 1.47 -11.01 11.16
N ASP A 51 0.17 -11.15 10.87
CA ASP A 51 -0.60 -10.20 10.07
C ASP A 51 -0.64 -8.81 10.72
N ASP A 52 -0.64 -8.70 12.05
CA ASP A 52 -0.60 -7.42 12.77
C ASP A 52 0.72 -6.68 12.52
N ILE A 53 1.82 -7.43 12.43
CA ILE A 53 3.15 -6.88 12.11
C ILE A 53 3.17 -6.41 10.66
N PHE A 54 2.56 -7.19 9.76
CA PHE A 54 2.47 -6.83 8.36
C PHE A 54 1.64 -5.57 8.14
N GLU A 55 0.47 -5.49 8.78
CA GLU A 55 -0.40 -4.33 8.70
C GLU A 55 0.33 -3.06 9.14
N HIS A 56 1.11 -3.13 10.23
CA HIS A 56 1.90 -2.00 10.69
C HIS A 56 3.00 -1.58 9.69
N ILE A 57 3.67 -2.54 9.05
CA ILE A 57 4.63 -2.25 7.97
C ILE A 57 3.92 -1.59 6.79
N LEU A 58 2.73 -2.08 6.45
CA LEU A 58 1.93 -1.60 5.35
C LEU A 58 1.47 -0.16 5.59
N ASP A 59 1.04 0.17 6.81
CA ASP A 59 0.67 1.53 7.20
C ASP A 59 1.81 2.52 6.95
N TYR A 60 3.02 2.20 7.43
CA TYR A 60 4.20 3.04 7.21
C TYR A 60 4.55 3.17 5.72
N ALA A 61 4.43 2.09 4.97
CA ALA A 61 4.75 2.08 3.54
C ALA A 61 3.72 2.91 2.74
N ILE A 62 2.44 2.83 3.09
CA ILE A 62 1.38 3.64 2.50
C ILE A 62 1.64 5.12 2.78
N ASP A 63 1.89 5.50 4.04
CA ASP A 63 2.16 6.90 4.40
C ASP A 63 3.36 7.46 3.64
N PHE A 64 4.45 6.69 3.54
CA PHE A 64 5.62 7.09 2.76
C PHE A 64 5.29 7.34 1.28
N VAL A 65 4.48 6.47 0.68
CA VAL A 65 4.09 6.60 -0.73
C VAL A 65 3.14 7.79 -0.93
N VAL A 66 2.18 8.01 -0.04
CA VAL A 66 1.28 9.16 -0.07
C VAL A 66 2.07 10.46 0.04
N ASP A 67 3.02 10.55 0.98
CA ASP A 67 3.89 11.71 1.13
C ASP A 67 4.69 11.97 -0.15
N PHE A 68 5.26 10.91 -0.76
CA PHE A 68 5.95 11.02 -2.04
C PHE A 68 5.05 11.56 -3.16
N PHE A 69 3.81 11.06 -3.29
CA PHE A 69 2.87 11.54 -4.31
C PHE A 69 2.43 12.98 -4.06
N ASN A 70 2.14 13.33 -2.80
CA ASN A 70 1.85 14.71 -2.42
C ASN A 70 3.00 15.65 -2.79
N ASP A 71 4.23 15.27 -2.44
CA ASP A 71 5.41 16.10 -2.66
C ASP A 71 5.85 16.20 -4.12
N ARG A 72 5.51 15.23 -4.98
CA ARG A 72 6.08 15.15 -6.34
C ARG A 72 5.07 15.16 -7.47
N VAL A 73 3.81 14.80 -7.20
CA VAL A 73 2.81 14.55 -8.24
C VAL A 73 1.57 15.40 -8.02
N TRP A 74 0.86 15.24 -6.92
CA TRP A 74 -0.47 15.84 -6.75
C TRP A 74 -0.43 17.33 -6.41
N ASN A 75 0.50 17.79 -5.56
CA ASN A 75 0.58 19.22 -5.21
C ASN A 75 1.43 20.04 -6.19
N HIS A 76 1.96 19.42 -7.24
CA HIS A 76 2.83 20.04 -8.24
C HIS A 76 2.26 19.96 -9.67
N GLY A 77 1.05 19.43 -9.83
CA GLY A 77 0.32 19.30 -11.09
C GLY A 77 -0.73 20.37 -11.30
#